data_AF-A0A938WBI7-F1
#
_entry.id   AF-A0A938WBI7-F1
#
_cell.length_a   1.000
_cell.length_b   1.000
_cell.length_c   1.000
_cell.angle_alpha   90.00
_cell.angle_beta   90.00
_cell.angle_gamma   90.00
#
_symmetry.space_group_name_H-M   'P 1'
#
loop_
_entity.id
_entity.type
_entity.pdbx_description
1 polymer ?
#
loop_
_entity_poly.entity_id
_entity_poly.type
_entity_poly.pdbx_seq_one_letter_code
_entity_poly.pdbx_strand_id
1 'polypeptide(L)'
;LSVTEGDDKPLKYPVMFREADCVLVTKTDLLPYLPVDIERIEAHIRAVNPRCAVIRVSASSGEGLEAWHAWVREQQVAVTDHQAPTLVAA
;
A
#
# COMPACT_ATOMS: atom_id res chain seq x y z
N LEU A 1 -2.90 2.94 -5.76
CA LEU A 1 -3.96 2.71 -6.76
C LEU A 1 -5.19 3.50 -6.34
N SER A 2 -5.55 4.54 -7.08
CA SER A 2 -6.79 5.30 -6.83
C SER A 2 -8.00 4.50 -7.29
N VAL A 3 -9.09 4.52 -6.52
CA VAL A 3 -10.35 3.83 -6.90
C VAL A 3 -10.89 4.31 -8.25
N THR A 4 -10.60 5.56 -8.64
CA THR A 4 -11.00 6.13 -9.95
C THR A 4 -10.30 5.49 -11.15
N GLU A 5 -9.19 4.76 -10.93
CA GLU A 5 -8.44 4.11 -12.01
C GLU A 5 -9.07 2.77 -12.42
N GLY A 6 -10.04 2.26 -11.66
CA GLY A 6 -10.63 0.95 -11.86
C GLY A 6 -9.79 -0.18 -11.26
N ASP A 7 -10.35 -1.38 -11.28
CA ASP A 7 -9.86 -2.54 -10.54
C ASP A 7 -8.87 -3.42 -11.31
N ASP A 8 -8.71 -3.20 -12.61
CA ASP A 8 -7.88 -4.02 -13.50
C ASP A 8 -6.38 -3.71 -13.43
N LYS A 9 -6.00 -2.61 -12.76
CA LYS A 9 -4.63 -2.08 -12.75
C LYS A 9 -3.59 -3.05 -12.18
N PRO A 10 -3.84 -3.79 -11.08
CA PRO A 10 -2.88 -4.76 -10.58
C PRO A 10 -2.54 -5.84 -11.62
N LEU A 11 -3.55 -6.32 -12.35
CA LEU A 11 -3.39 -7.35 -13.38
C LEU A 11 -2.73 -6.80 -14.66
N LYS A 12 -2.99 -5.54 -15.02
CA LYS A 12 -2.40 -4.88 -16.18
C LYS A 12 -0.93 -4.49 -15.99
N TYR A 13 -0.53 -4.17 -14.76
CA TYR A 13 0.83 -3.70 -14.43
C TYR A 13 1.49 -4.57 -13.36
N PRO A 14 1.58 -5.91 -13.55
CA PRO A 14 1.88 -6.83 -12.47
C PRO A 14 3.27 -6.63 -11.85
N VAL A 15 4.25 -6.15 -12.63
CA VAL A 15 5.61 -5.88 -12.11
C VAL A 15 5.58 -4.78 -11.04
N MET A 16 4.83 -3.70 -11.26
CA MET A 16 4.74 -2.59 -10.31
C MET A 16 4.14 -3.04 -8.97
N PHE A 17 3.12 -3.91 -9.01
CA PHE A 17 2.44 -4.38 -7.80
C PHE A 17 3.20 -5.51 -7.10
N ARG A 18 3.97 -6.33 -7.84
CA ARG A 18 4.76 -7.43 -7.29
C ARG A 18 5.91 -6.95 -6.40
N GLU A 19 6.52 -5.83 -6.75
CA GLU A 19 7.66 -5.27 -6.01
C GLU A 19 7.25 -4.37 -4.83
N ALA A 20 5.97 -4.01 -4.72
CA ALA A 20 5.51 -3.12 -3.66
C ALA A 20 5.43 -3.81 -2.30
N ASP A 21 6.05 -3.23 -1.27
CA ASP A 21 5.88 -3.67 0.13
C ASP A 21 4.50 -3.27 0.68
N CYS A 22 3.95 -2.14 0.22
CA CYS A 22 2.63 -1.65 0.57
C CYS A 22 1.95 -1.01 -0.65
N VAL A 23 0.67 -1.32 -0.82
CA VAL A 23 -0.20 -0.68 -1.80
C VAL A 23 -1.29 0.11 -1.08
N LEU A 24 -1.31 1.42 -1.30
CA LEU A 24 -2.42 2.26 -0.86
C LEU A 24 -3.55 2.22 -1.90
N VAL A 25 -4.76 1.87 -1.45
CA VAL A 25 -6.00 2.06 -2.23
C VAL A 25 -6.56 3.42 -1.86
N THR A 26 -6.40 4.41 -2.74
CA THR A 26 -6.61 5.83 -2.43
C THR A 26 -7.96 6.35 -2.94
N LYS A 27 -8.40 7.48 -2.36
CA LYS A 27 -9.66 8.19 -2.69
C LYS A 27 -10.93 7.38 -2.36
N THR A 28 -10.89 6.62 -1.28
CA THR A 28 -12.03 5.76 -0.87
C THR A 28 -13.30 6.53 -0.57
N ASP A 29 -13.21 7.83 -0.28
CA ASP A 29 -14.33 8.77 -0.18
C ASP A 29 -15.18 8.84 -1.45
N LEU A 30 -14.64 8.42 -2.61
CA LEU A 30 -15.34 8.43 -3.88
C LEU A 30 -16.13 7.14 -4.17
N LEU A 31 -16.00 6.09 -3.36
CA LEU A 31 -16.68 4.81 -3.59
C LEU A 31 -18.20 4.92 -3.79
N PRO A 32 -18.96 5.77 -3.04
CA PRO A 32 -20.40 5.91 -3.26
C PRO A 32 -20.80 6.44 -4.65
N TYR A 33 -19.86 7.00 -5.39
CA TYR A 33 -20.10 7.65 -6.69
C TYR A 33 -19.53 6.86 -7.87
N LEU A 34 -18.85 5.73 -7.62
CA LEU A 34 -18.14 4.97 -8.63
C LEU A 34 -18.67 3.54 -8.70
N PRO A 35 -18.81 2.95 -9.91
CA PRO A 35 -19.14 1.54 -10.08
C PRO A 35 -17.89 0.66 -9.86
N VAL A 36 -17.25 0.79 -8.70
CA VAL A 36 -15.99 0.12 -8.37
C VAL A 36 -16.19 -0.71 -7.11
N ASP A 37 -15.73 -1.96 -7.17
CA ASP A 37 -15.70 -2.87 -6.04
C ASP A 37 -14.30 -2.87 -5.42
N ILE A 38 -14.20 -2.35 -4.19
CA ILE A 38 -12.94 -2.28 -3.47
C ILE A 38 -12.40 -3.66 -3.09
N GLU A 39 -13.27 -4.62 -2.80
CA GLU A 39 -12.85 -5.99 -2.46
C GLU A 39 -12.22 -6.65 -3.70
N ARG A 40 -12.74 -6.34 -4.89
CA ARG A 40 -12.16 -6.81 -6.15
C ARG A 40 -10.79 -6.21 -6.45
N ILE A 41 -10.59 -4.92 -6.15
CA ILE A 41 -9.26 -4.28 -6.21
C ILE A 41 -8.27 -5.05 -5.33
N GLU A 42 -8.64 -5.31 -4.07
CA GLU A 42 -7.76 -5.97 -3.12
C GLU A 42 -7.47 -7.42 -3.52
N ALA A 43 -8.47 -8.15 -4.00
CA ALA A 43 -8.28 -9.50 -4.54
C ALA A 43 -7.28 -9.51 -5.71
N HIS A 44 -7.36 -8.56 -6.63
CA HIS A 44 -6.39 -8.45 -7.73
C HIS A 44 -4.99 -8.08 -7.26
N ILE A 45 -4.86 -7.19 -6.27
CA ILE A 45 -3.56 -6.89 -5.65
C ILE A 45 -2.98 -8.16 -5.04
N ARG A 46 -3.76 -8.90 -4.24
CA ARG A 46 -3.34 -10.14 -3.57
C ARG A 46 -2.97 -11.26 -4.54
N ALA A 47 -3.67 -11.36 -5.67
CA ALA A 47 -3.35 -12.31 -6.72
C ALA A 47 -1.96 -12.04 -7.34
N VAL A 48 -1.55 -10.77 -7.43
CA VAL A 48 -0.25 -10.38 -7.97
C VAL A 48 0.85 -10.40 -6.91
N ASN A 49 0.53 -9.95 -5.70
CA ASN A 49 1.43 -9.87 -4.56
C ASN A 49 0.70 -10.26 -3.27
N PRO A 50 0.80 -11.52 -2.82
CA PRO A 50 0.12 -11.95 -1.61
C PRO A 50 0.74 -11.35 -0.34
N ARG A 51 1.96 -10.82 -0.40
CA ARG A 51 2.75 -10.41 0.78
C ARG A 51 2.65 -8.92 1.11
N CYS A 52 2.25 -8.06 0.17
CA CYS A 52 2.21 -6.62 0.44
C CYS A 52 1.18 -6.25 1.50
N ALA A 53 1.42 -5.17 2.23
CA ALA A 53 0.36 -4.51 2.96
C ALA A 53 -0.61 -3.86 1.97
N VAL A 54 -1.90 -3.87 2.28
CA VAL A 54 -2.92 -3.15 1.51
C VAL A 54 -3.70 -2.28 2.48
N ILE A 55 -3.70 -0.97 2.24
CA ILE A 55 -4.29 0.01 3.15
C ILE A 55 -5.24 0.91 2.36
N ARG A 56 -6.49 0.97 2.80
CA ARG A 56 -7.53 1.86 2.28
C ARG A 56 -7.33 3.26 2.84
N VAL A 57 -7.28 4.28 2.01
CA VAL A 57 -7.09 5.66 2.46
C VAL A 57 -7.94 6.68 1.70
N SER A 58 -8.39 7.70 2.44
CA SER A 58 -8.87 8.96 1.87
C SER A 58 -8.07 10.12 2.46
N ALA A 59 -7.38 10.87 1.62
CA ALA A 59 -6.71 12.09 2.04
C ALA A 59 -7.70 13.22 2.37
N SER A 60 -8.91 13.17 1.79
CA SER A 60 -9.96 14.18 2.00
C SER A 60 -10.62 14.03 3.36
N SER A 61 -10.97 12.80 3.77
CA SER A 61 -11.61 12.53 5.07
C SER A 61 -10.61 12.21 6.18
N GLY A 62 -9.37 11.86 5.82
CA GLY A 62 -8.35 11.39 6.76
C GLY A 62 -8.46 9.89 7.10
N GLU A 63 -9.49 9.20 6.61
CA GLU A 63 -9.69 7.77 6.86
C GLU A 63 -8.48 6.97 6.39
N GLY A 64 -8.01 6.05 7.25
CA GLY A 64 -6.90 5.15 6.96
C GLY A 64 -5.50 5.77 6.97
N LEU A 65 -5.38 7.11 7.05
CA LEU A 65 -4.05 7.76 7.09
C LEU A 65 -3.25 7.37 8.32
N GLU A 66 -3.89 7.22 9.49
CA GLU A 66 -3.17 6.81 10.70
C GLU A 66 -2.62 5.38 10.59
N ALA A 67 -3.38 4.46 9.99
CA ALA A 67 -2.90 3.11 9.72
C ALA A 67 -1.71 3.10 8.75
N TRP A 68 -1.76 3.95 7.71
CA TRP A 68 -0.63 4.13 6.81
C TRP A 68 0.59 4.74 7.51
N HIS A 69 0.41 5.78 8.33
CA HIS A 69 1.51 6.38 9.08
C HIS A 69 2.15 5.37 10.05
N ALA A 70 1.33 4.56 10.73
CA ALA A 70 1.81 3.50 11.59
C ALA A 70 2.65 2.48 10.81
N TRP A 71 2.16 2.03 9.65
CA TRP A 71 2.91 1.12 8.78
C TRP A 71 4.27 1.70 8.38
N VAL A 72 4.33 2.98 7.97
CA VAL A 72 5.60 3.63 7.61
C VAL A 72 6.56 3.69 8.79
N ARG A 73 6.10 4.05 9.99
CA ARG A 73 6.93 4.09 11.20
C ARG A 73 7.49 2.71 11.55
N GLU A 74 6.68 1.65 11.42
CA GLU A 74 7.13 0.27 11.63
C GLU A 74 8.24 -0.12 10.65
N GLN A 75 8.12 0.26 9.37
CA GLN A 75 9.17 0.00 8.38
C GLN A 75 10.47 0.74 8.70
N GLN A 76 10.41 1.99 9.20
CA GLN A 76 11.60 2.75 9.57
C GLN A 76 12.37 2.13 10.74
N VAL A 77 11.66 1.58 11.74
CA VAL A 77 12.29 0.88 12.86
C VAL A 77 12.99 -0.40 12.39
N ALA A 78 12.35 -1.16 11.49
CA ALA A 78 12.94 -2.36 10.92
C ALA A 78 14.24 -2.09 10.13
N VAL A 79 14.34 -0.94 9.46
CA VAL A 79 15.57 -0.54 8.75
C VAL A 79 16.69 -0.13 9.71
N THR A 80 16.36 0.49 10.85
CA THR A 80 17.35 1.00 11.81
C THR A 80 18.09 -0.13 12.54
N ASP A 81 17.46 -1.29 12.72
CA ASP A 81 18.07 -2.45 13.38
C ASP A 81 19.12 -3.17 12.50
N HIS A 82 19.19 -2.85 11.20
CA HIS A 82 20.15 -3.44 10.26
C HIS A 82 21.40 -2.57 10.00
N GLN A 83 21.52 -1.41 10.66
CA GLN A 83 22.69 -0.53 10.57
C GLN A 83 23.29 -0.24 11.95
N ALA A 84 23.80 -1.26 12.64
CA ALA A 84 24.87 -1.02 13.60
C ALA A 84 26.15 -0.73 12.81
N PRO A 85 26.79 0.45 12.95
CA PRO A 85 28.05 0.72 12.28
C PRO A 85 29.11 -0.24 12.82
N THR A 86 29.70 -1.04 11.93
CA THR A 86 30.94 -1.75 12.20
C THR A 86 32.01 -0.70 12.51
N LEU A 87 32.24 -0.45 13.80
CA LEU A 87 33.41 0.27 14.27
C LEU A 87 34.64 -0.55 13.84
N VAL A 88 35.27 -0.13 12.74
CA VAL A 88 36.63 -0.55 12.42
C VAL A 88 37.53 0.15 13.43
N ALA A 89 37.84 -0.56 14.53
CA ALA A 89 38.93 -0.19 15.41
C ALA A 89 40.25 -0.38 14.64
N ALA A 90 40.97 0.72 14.43
CA ALA A 90 42.36 0.74 13.96
C ALA A 90 43.23 1.35 15.06
#